data_AF-V6TFM4-F1
#
_entry.id   AF-V6TFM4-F1
#
_cell.length_a   1.000
_cell.length_b   1.000
_cell.length_c   1.000
_cell.angle_alpha   90.00
_cell.angle_beta   90.00
_cell.angle_gamma   90.00
#
_symmetry.space_group_name_H-M   'P 1'
#
loop_
_entity.id
_entity.type
_entity.pdbx_description
1 polymer ?
#
loop_
_entity_poly.entity_id
_entity_poly.type
_entity_poly.pdbx_seq_one_letter_code
_entity_poly.pdbx_strand_id
1 'polypeptide(L)'
;MWWTLIGGSSARKIKSQRMHPSEIFNSHDFPPVDQMSVFEQPPPVDQTIGSRPSSRKRQSPPRQPTTTVPAAEPTPAFKALCGMIGRLLARILCECSSGADNYDRVTDWFAKWFHSMGIAVRFQRRQPNKYVDTPHYTAFTTRISDNVRSAFFLYEDIGAEFVNKMRGPKYRQVYKPGMPCISDFDAGRLAEFIKAFLESSNEMFTFDRFVGALSNAQ
;
A
#
# COMPACT_ATOMS: atom_id res chain seq x y z
N MET A 1 36.58 -60.54 -13.70
CA MET A 1 37.03 -59.69 -14.81
C MET A 1 35.83 -59.04 -15.47
N TRP A 2 35.60 -57.74 -15.27
CA TRP A 2 35.04 -56.82 -16.26
C TRP A 2 35.16 -55.36 -15.76
N TRP A 3 35.95 -54.61 -16.52
CA TRP A 3 36.00 -53.18 -16.87
C TRP A 3 35.62 -52.03 -15.91
N THR A 4 36.60 -51.14 -15.85
CA THR A 4 36.72 -49.71 -15.51
C THR A 4 35.71 -48.79 -16.21
N LEU A 5 35.34 -47.65 -15.58
CA LEU A 5 35.57 -46.31 -16.16
C LEU A 5 35.33 -45.15 -15.18
N ILE A 6 36.18 -44.14 -15.38
CA ILE A 6 36.41 -42.90 -14.67
C ILE A 6 35.31 -41.87 -14.99
N GLY A 7 34.99 -40.99 -14.04
CA GLY A 7 34.11 -39.85 -14.31
C GLY A 7 34.13 -38.80 -13.21
N GLY A 8 35.25 -38.09 -13.06
CA GLY A 8 35.26 -36.83 -12.34
C GLY A 8 34.40 -35.79 -13.07
N SER A 9 33.53 -35.10 -12.35
CA SER A 9 32.95 -33.85 -12.83
C SER A 9 32.81 -32.85 -11.68
N SER A 10 33.76 -31.92 -11.74
CA SER A 10 33.76 -30.57 -11.20
C SER A 10 32.36 -29.99 -10.95
N ALA A 11 31.96 -29.92 -9.68
CA ALA A 11 30.85 -29.08 -9.26
C ALA A 11 31.29 -27.61 -9.34
N ARG A 12 31.08 -27.00 -10.51
CA ARG A 12 31.22 -25.56 -10.69
C ARG A 12 30.23 -24.84 -9.77
N LYS A 13 30.80 -24.12 -8.82
CA LYS A 13 30.17 -23.13 -7.94
C LYS A 13 29.34 -22.16 -8.79
N ILE A 14 28.02 -22.35 -8.86
CA ILE A 14 27.11 -21.35 -9.41
C ILE A 14 27.09 -20.20 -8.42
N LYS A 15 27.83 -19.15 -8.78
CA LYS A 15 27.82 -17.85 -8.12
C LYS A 15 26.40 -17.31 -8.32
N SER A 16 25.56 -17.41 -7.29
CA SER A 16 24.28 -16.71 -7.24
C SER A 16 24.60 -15.21 -7.35
N GLN A 17 24.43 -14.66 -8.56
CA GLN A 17 24.35 -13.23 -8.76
C GLN A 17 23.13 -12.76 -7.98
N ARG A 18 23.38 -12.12 -6.82
CA ARG A 18 22.40 -11.23 -6.22
C ARG A 18 22.10 -10.15 -7.26
N MET A 19 20.99 -10.28 -7.98
CA MET A 19 20.42 -9.16 -8.70
C MET A 19 19.99 -8.13 -7.65
N HIS A 20 20.58 -6.95 -7.74
CA HIS A 20 20.22 -5.81 -6.92
C HIS A 20 18.91 -5.21 -7.49
N PRO A 21 17.94 -4.81 -6.65
CA PRO A 21 16.60 -4.39 -7.09
C PRO A 21 16.55 -3.10 -7.95
N SER A 22 17.71 -2.53 -8.31
CA SER A 22 17.82 -1.39 -9.23
C SER A 22 17.93 -1.77 -10.70
N GLU A 23 18.03 -3.06 -11.05
CA GLU A 23 18.14 -3.52 -12.45
C GLU A 23 16.79 -3.88 -13.11
N ILE A 24 15.67 -3.67 -12.40
CA ILE A 24 14.30 -3.97 -12.89
C ILE A 24 13.70 -2.80 -13.70
N PHE A 25 14.34 -1.62 -13.69
CA PHE A 25 13.89 -0.45 -14.47
C PHE A 25 15.02 0.05 -15.36
N ASN A 26 15.16 -0.57 -16.54
CA ASN A 26 16.00 -0.03 -17.60
C ASN A 26 15.43 1.29 -18.11
N SER A 27 16.14 2.36 -17.79
CA SER A 27 16.02 3.71 -18.33
C SER A 27 16.60 3.77 -19.74
N HIS A 28 15.79 3.55 -20.78
CA HIS A 28 16.21 3.81 -22.17
C HIS A 28 15.03 4.02 -23.12
N ASP A 29 14.16 5.00 -22.86
CA ASP A 29 13.11 5.32 -23.84
C ASP A 29 12.61 6.77 -23.86
N PHE A 30 13.47 7.77 -23.67
CA PHE A 30 13.11 9.15 -24.06
C PHE A 30 14.31 9.93 -24.64
N PRO A 31 14.12 10.71 -25.72
CA PRO A 31 15.20 11.38 -26.46
C PRO A 31 15.74 12.62 -25.71
N PRO A 32 16.93 13.15 -26.09
CA PRO A 32 17.51 14.32 -25.44
C PRO A 32 16.74 15.57 -25.84
N VAL A 33 16.23 16.33 -24.86
CA VAL A 33 15.69 17.66 -25.12
C VAL A 33 16.84 18.65 -24.93
N ASP A 34 17.50 18.99 -26.04
CA ASP A 34 18.32 20.19 -26.13
C ASP A 34 17.48 21.32 -26.76
N GLN A 35 17.64 22.50 -26.16
CA GLN A 35 17.48 23.84 -26.74
C GLN A 35 16.10 24.34 -27.21
N MET A 36 15.62 25.38 -26.52
CA MET A 36 15.22 26.70 -27.05
C MET A 36 14.86 27.57 -25.82
N SER A 37 15.72 28.54 -25.41
CA SER A 37 15.66 29.97 -25.79
C SER A 37 14.34 30.65 -25.33
N VAL A 38 14.24 31.84 -24.73
CA VAL A 38 15.10 33.01 -24.57
C VAL A 38 14.26 34.07 -23.78
N PHE A 39 14.89 35.11 -23.20
CA PHE A 39 14.33 36.29 -22.46
C PHE A 39 13.81 35.99 -21.03
N GLU A 40 14.16 36.73 -19.97
CA GLU A 40 14.41 38.17 -19.84
C GLU A 40 15.29 38.48 -18.61
N GLN A 41 16.19 39.46 -18.73
CA GLN A 41 16.97 40.05 -17.62
C GLN A 41 16.04 40.78 -16.63
N PRO A 42 16.35 40.85 -15.32
CA PRO A 42 15.79 41.89 -14.46
C PRO A 42 16.66 43.16 -14.52
N PRO A 43 16.09 44.38 -14.46
CA PRO A 43 16.88 45.60 -14.36
C PRO A 43 17.44 45.75 -12.93
N PRO A 44 18.59 46.43 -12.74
CA PRO A 44 18.94 46.98 -11.45
C PRO A 44 18.14 48.27 -11.24
N VAL A 45 17.93 48.69 -9.98
CA VAL A 45 18.10 50.09 -9.51
C VAL A 45 17.54 50.27 -8.10
N ASP A 46 18.41 50.86 -7.29
CA ASP A 46 18.29 51.67 -6.08
C ASP A 46 17.80 51.15 -4.73
N GLN A 47 18.76 51.21 -3.81
CA GLN A 47 18.65 51.27 -2.37
C GLN A 47 17.99 52.58 -1.95
N THR A 48 16.82 52.52 -1.35
CA THR A 48 16.35 53.56 -0.44
C THR A 48 15.87 52.97 0.87
N ILE A 49 16.46 53.50 1.93
CA ILE A 49 16.30 53.18 3.34
C ILE A 49 14.94 53.67 3.84
N GLY A 50 14.27 52.83 4.64
CA GLY A 50 13.35 53.27 5.69
C GLY A 50 11.86 53.18 5.38
N SER A 51 11.20 52.16 5.95
CA SER A 51 9.98 52.30 6.80
C SER A 51 9.23 50.96 6.91
N ARG A 52 9.01 50.53 8.15
CA ARG A 52 8.32 49.27 8.54
C ARG A 52 6.80 49.47 8.50
N PRO A 53 6.02 48.45 8.07
CA PRO A 53 4.99 47.89 8.96
C PRO A 53 4.96 46.34 8.89
N SER A 54 5.00 45.64 10.02
CA SER A 54 3.86 45.10 10.78
C SER A 54 2.98 44.09 10.02
N SER A 55 3.07 42.82 10.46
CA SER A 55 2.09 41.73 10.34
C SER A 55 1.50 41.43 8.94
N ARG A 56 2.22 40.62 8.16
CA ARG A 56 1.67 39.93 6.99
C ARG A 56 0.89 38.70 7.48
N LYS A 57 -0.43 38.85 7.69
CA LYS A 57 -1.36 37.70 7.64
C LYS A 57 -1.17 37.04 6.27
N ARG A 58 -0.45 35.91 6.22
CA ARG A 58 -0.47 35.02 5.04
C ARG A 58 -1.91 34.49 4.93
N GLN A 59 -2.70 35.12 4.07
CA GLN A 59 -3.87 34.51 3.49
C GLN A 59 -3.38 33.27 2.72
N SER A 60 -3.62 32.09 3.29
CA SER A 60 -3.59 30.84 2.54
C SER A 60 -4.56 31.00 1.35
N PRO A 61 -4.19 30.62 0.12
CA PRO A 61 -5.10 30.67 -1.01
C PRO A 61 -6.37 29.89 -0.65
N PRO A 62 -7.57 30.37 -1.05
CA PRO A 62 -8.79 29.58 -0.90
C PRO A 62 -8.58 28.26 -1.62
N ARG A 63 -8.68 27.13 -0.89
CA ARG A 63 -8.71 25.81 -1.51
C ARG A 63 -9.84 25.84 -2.53
N GLN A 64 -9.50 25.82 -3.80
CA GLN A 64 -10.49 25.59 -4.85
C GLN A 64 -11.24 24.31 -4.51
N PRO A 65 -12.58 24.28 -4.65
CA PRO A 65 -13.33 23.05 -4.48
C PRO A 65 -12.85 22.08 -5.54
N THR A 66 -12.11 21.05 -5.14
CA THR A 66 -11.95 19.86 -5.97
C THR A 66 -13.35 19.34 -6.26
N THR A 67 -13.75 19.37 -7.53
CA THR A 67 -14.99 18.74 -8.01
C THR A 67 -14.99 17.30 -7.55
N THR A 68 -15.69 17.01 -6.46
CA THR A 68 -15.79 15.66 -5.90
C THR A 68 -16.68 14.87 -6.85
N VAL A 69 -16.07 14.12 -7.76
CA VAL A 69 -16.77 13.05 -8.48
C VAL A 69 -17.33 12.11 -7.40
N PRO A 70 -18.65 11.89 -7.36
CA PRO A 70 -19.24 10.96 -6.40
C PRO A 70 -18.61 9.58 -6.62
N ALA A 71 -18.19 8.95 -5.52
CA ALA A 71 -17.62 7.62 -5.59
C ALA A 71 -18.63 6.64 -6.19
N ALA A 72 -18.17 5.80 -7.11
CA ALA A 72 -18.98 4.72 -7.65
C ALA A 72 -19.30 3.70 -6.55
N GLU A 73 -20.44 3.01 -6.71
CA GLU A 73 -20.83 1.96 -5.78
C GLU A 73 -19.84 0.78 -5.81
N PRO A 74 -19.59 0.12 -4.65
CA PRO A 74 -18.75 -1.07 -4.59
C PRO A 74 -19.24 -2.18 -5.49
N THR A 75 -18.37 -2.69 -6.35
CA THR A 75 -18.62 -3.92 -7.09
C THR A 75 -18.65 -5.12 -6.12
N PRO A 76 -19.41 -6.20 -6.43
CA PRO A 76 -19.46 -7.38 -5.57
C PRO A 76 -18.07 -7.99 -5.31
N ALA A 77 -17.20 -8.00 -6.32
CA ALA A 77 -15.83 -8.51 -6.21
C ALA A 77 -14.96 -7.67 -5.28
N PHE A 78 -14.96 -6.34 -5.43
CA PHE A 78 -14.19 -5.45 -4.57
C PHE A 78 -14.69 -5.48 -3.12
N LYS A 79 -16.01 -5.61 -2.92
CA LYS A 79 -16.61 -5.80 -1.60
C LYS A 79 -16.18 -7.12 -0.95
N ALA A 80 -16.19 -8.21 -1.70
CA ALA A 80 -15.72 -9.52 -1.23
C ALA A 80 -14.24 -9.46 -0.80
N LEU A 81 -13.37 -8.86 -1.64
CA LEU A 81 -11.96 -8.66 -1.32
C LEU A 81 -11.77 -7.90 -0.01
N CYS A 82 -12.43 -6.75 0.14
CA CYS A 82 -12.33 -5.94 1.36
C CYS A 82 -12.76 -6.73 2.61
N GLY A 83 -13.86 -7.47 2.51
CA GLY A 83 -14.32 -8.34 3.60
C GLY A 83 -13.30 -9.41 3.98
N MET A 84 -12.68 -10.08 3.00
CA MET A 84 -11.67 -11.11 3.23
C MET A 84 -10.36 -10.54 3.81
N ILE A 85 -9.92 -9.38 3.31
CA ILE A 85 -8.77 -8.65 3.89
C ILE A 85 -9.04 -8.29 5.35
N GLY A 86 -10.25 -7.83 5.68
CA GLY A 86 -10.61 -7.55 7.07
C GLY A 86 -10.51 -8.78 7.98
N ARG A 87 -10.98 -9.95 7.51
CA ARG A 87 -10.87 -11.22 8.25
C ARG A 87 -9.42 -11.68 8.43
N LEU A 88 -8.63 -11.59 7.36
CA LEU A 88 -7.20 -11.93 7.39
C LEU A 88 -6.45 -11.05 8.39
N LEU A 89 -6.66 -9.73 8.31
CA LEU A 89 -6.05 -8.77 9.23
C LEU A 89 -6.47 -9.04 10.67
N ALA A 90 -7.76 -9.24 10.96
CA ALA A 90 -8.22 -9.54 12.31
C ALA A 90 -7.45 -10.73 12.91
N ARG A 91 -7.26 -11.81 12.14
CA ARG A 91 -6.51 -12.97 12.61
C ARG A 91 -5.03 -12.70 12.82
N ILE A 92 -4.35 -12.06 11.85
CA ILE A 92 -2.92 -11.71 11.96
C ILE A 92 -2.68 -10.84 13.19
N LEU A 93 -3.56 -9.86 13.44
CA LEU A 93 -3.41 -8.93 14.54
C LEU A 93 -3.67 -9.59 15.91
N CYS A 94 -4.56 -10.58 16.00
CA CYS A 94 -4.70 -11.41 17.21
C CYS A 94 -3.41 -12.16 17.56
N GLU A 95 -2.68 -12.64 16.54
CA GLU A 95 -1.40 -13.31 16.76
C GLU A 95 -0.31 -12.32 17.21
N CYS A 96 -0.28 -11.11 16.65
CA CYS A 96 0.65 -10.07 17.07
C CYS A 96 0.45 -9.66 18.55
N SER A 97 -0.80 -9.51 19.00
CA SER A 97 -1.11 -9.17 20.40
C SER A 97 -0.74 -10.27 21.39
N SER A 98 -0.57 -11.52 20.93
CA SER A 98 -0.33 -12.70 21.77
C SER A 98 1.16 -12.99 22.02
N GLY A 99 2.07 -12.05 21.73
CA GLY A 99 3.49 -12.16 22.12
C GLY A 99 4.52 -12.16 20.98
N ALA A 100 4.20 -11.58 19.82
CA ALA A 100 5.18 -11.35 18.76
C ALA A 100 5.05 -9.91 18.23
N ASP A 101 5.90 -9.01 18.72
CA ASP A 101 5.96 -7.59 18.34
C ASP A 101 6.35 -7.40 16.86
N ASN A 102 5.38 -7.63 15.97
CA ASN A 102 5.56 -7.59 14.52
C ASN A 102 4.66 -6.55 13.82
N TYR A 103 3.97 -5.69 14.58
CA TYR A 103 3.07 -4.69 14.00
C TYR A 103 3.76 -3.81 12.98
N ASP A 104 5.00 -3.35 13.21
CA ASP A 104 5.73 -2.52 12.24
C ASP A 104 5.99 -3.23 10.90
N ARG A 105 6.34 -4.51 10.95
CA ARG A 105 6.56 -5.36 9.77
C ARG A 105 5.26 -5.59 9.01
N VAL A 106 4.19 -5.94 9.73
CA VAL A 106 2.86 -6.19 9.15
C VAL A 106 2.29 -4.91 8.54
N THR A 107 2.35 -3.78 9.25
CA THR A 107 1.94 -2.46 8.76
C THR A 107 2.70 -2.07 7.49
N ASP A 108 4.03 -2.19 7.48
CA ASP A 108 4.83 -1.85 6.31
C ASP A 108 4.48 -2.71 5.08
N TRP A 109 4.31 -4.01 5.29
CA TRP A 109 3.95 -4.93 4.22
C TRP A 109 2.55 -4.63 3.66
N PHE A 110 1.53 -4.48 4.51
CA PHE A 110 0.17 -4.19 4.06
C PHE A 110 0.08 -2.82 3.38
N ALA A 111 0.79 -1.80 3.89
CA ALA A 111 0.82 -0.48 3.26
C ALA A 111 1.36 -0.56 1.81
N LYS A 112 2.44 -1.32 1.60
CA LYS A 112 3.02 -1.57 0.27
C LYS A 112 2.09 -2.41 -0.61
N TRP A 113 1.47 -3.45 -0.05
CA TRP A 113 0.57 -4.34 -0.78
C TRP A 113 -0.71 -3.64 -1.25
N PHE A 114 -1.35 -2.84 -0.40
CA PHE A 114 -2.47 -2.00 -0.82
C PHE A 114 -2.07 -0.99 -1.89
N HIS A 115 -0.87 -0.43 -1.77
CA HIS A 115 -0.34 0.53 -2.74
C HIS A 115 -0.09 -0.14 -4.11
N SER A 116 0.47 -1.35 -4.15
CA SER A 116 0.69 -2.10 -5.40
C SER A 116 -0.60 -2.52 -6.09
N MET A 117 -1.71 -2.62 -5.35
CA MET A 117 -3.05 -2.89 -5.89
C MET A 117 -3.82 -1.61 -6.29
N GLY A 118 -3.26 -0.42 -6.06
CA GLY A 118 -3.97 0.83 -6.29
C GLY A 118 -5.19 1.02 -5.38
N ILE A 119 -5.09 0.57 -4.12
CA ILE A 119 -6.14 0.71 -3.12
C ILE A 119 -5.70 1.72 -2.08
N ALA A 120 -6.45 2.82 -1.95
CA ALA A 120 -6.30 3.77 -0.86
C ALA A 120 -7.08 3.29 0.38
N VAL A 121 -6.46 3.32 1.55
CA VAL A 121 -7.08 2.88 2.81
C VAL A 121 -7.09 4.01 3.85
N ARG A 122 -8.25 4.22 4.49
CA ARG A 122 -8.39 5.14 5.63
C ARG A 122 -9.16 4.48 6.76
N PHE A 123 -8.59 4.49 7.96
CA PHE A 123 -9.28 4.00 9.14
C PHE A 123 -10.04 5.11 9.87
N GLN A 124 -11.23 4.81 10.36
CA GLN A 124 -12.01 5.66 11.28
C GLN A 124 -12.51 4.84 12.45
N ARG A 125 -12.29 5.33 13.68
CA ARG A 125 -12.86 4.71 14.89
C ARG A 125 -14.35 5.02 14.92
N ARG A 126 -15.18 3.99 15.12
CA ARG A 126 -16.62 4.10 15.31
C ARG A 126 -16.94 3.82 16.77
N GLN A 127 -17.86 4.61 17.31
CA GLN A 127 -18.47 4.30 18.58
C GLN A 127 -19.43 3.11 18.42
N PRO A 128 -19.66 2.31 19.48
CA PRO A 128 -20.71 1.32 19.51
C PRO A 128 -22.04 1.97 19.10
N ASN A 129 -22.85 1.24 18.33
CA ASN A 129 -24.20 1.66 17.99
C ASN A 129 -25.11 0.45 17.91
N LYS A 130 -26.39 0.67 17.61
CA LYS A 130 -27.42 -0.39 17.59
C LYS A 130 -27.14 -1.59 16.66
N TYR A 131 -26.14 -1.51 15.78
CA TYR A 131 -25.73 -2.59 14.89
C TYR A 131 -24.35 -3.16 15.21
N VAL A 132 -23.59 -2.52 16.10
CA VAL A 132 -22.26 -2.98 16.50
C VAL A 132 -22.06 -2.69 17.99
N ASP A 133 -22.17 -3.74 18.79
CA ASP A 133 -22.13 -3.66 20.25
C ASP A 133 -20.73 -3.37 20.80
N THR A 134 -19.69 -3.52 19.97
CA THR A 134 -18.30 -3.28 20.34
C THR A 134 -17.65 -2.15 19.52
N PRO A 135 -16.73 -1.38 20.14
CA PRO A 135 -15.92 -0.43 19.41
C PRO A 135 -15.10 -1.11 18.32
N HIS A 136 -15.03 -0.48 17.16
CA HIS A 136 -14.28 -1.01 16.03
C HIS A 136 -13.75 0.13 15.15
N TYR A 137 -12.75 -0.21 14.34
CA TYR A 137 -12.23 0.62 13.28
C TYR A 137 -12.88 0.22 11.96
N THR A 138 -13.53 1.16 11.29
CA THR A 138 -13.92 1.00 9.88
C THR A 138 -12.73 1.39 9.01
N ALA A 139 -12.27 0.47 8.18
CA ALA A 139 -11.33 0.74 7.11
C ALA A 139 -12.12 1.07 5.83
N PHE A 140 -12.10 2.33 5.40
CA PHE A 140 -12.62 2.75 4.11
C PHE A 140 -11.57 2.48 3.05
N THR A 141 -11.90 1.66 2.08
CA THR A 141 -11.06 1.34 0.94
C THR A 141 -11.59 2.06 -0.29
N THR A 142 -10.70 2.51 -1.16
CA THR A 142 -11.05 3.15 -2.43
C THR A 142 -10.13 2.64 -3.51
N ARG A 143 -10.69 2.01 -4.54
CA ARG A 143 -9.95 1.68 -5.74
C ARG A 143 -9.69 2.97 -6.51
N ILE A 144 -8.43 3.21 -6.80
CA ILE A 144 -7.96 4.50 -7.30
C ILE A 144 -8.39 4.75 -8.75
N SER A 145 -8.44 3.72 -9.59
CA SER A 145 -8.74 3.85 -11.02
C SER A 145 -10.13 4.40 -11.32
N ASP A 146 -11.12 4.03 -10.52
CA ASP A 146 -12.55 4.29 -10.78
C ASP A 146 -13.28 4.84 -9.55
N ASN A 147 -12.55 5.13 -8.47
CA ASN A 147 -13.09 5.69 -7.24
C ASN A 147 -14.18 4.81 -6.60
N VAL A 148 -14.18 3.51 -6.87
CA VAL A 148 -15.08 2.53 -6.25
C VAL A 148 -14.70 2.37 -4.78
N ARG A 149 -15.69 2.49 -3.89
CA ARG A 149 -15.45 2.49 -2.44
C ARG A 149 -16.09 1.30 -1.76
N SER A 150 -15.35 0.69 -0.84
CA SER A 150 -15.86 -0.35 0.05
C SER A 150 -15.33 -0.14 1.45
N ALA A 151 -15.70 -1.03 2.36
CA ALA A 151 -15.19 -1.00 3.72
C ALA A 151 -15.12 -2.39 4.34
N PHE A 152 -14.23 -2.52 5.32
CA PHE A 152 -14.19 -3.64 6.25
C PHE A 152 -13.94 -3.13 7.67
N PHE A 153 -14.08 -4.01 8.66
CA PHE A 153 -14.00 -3.65 10.07
C PHE A 153 -12.91 -4.44 10.78
N LEU A 154 -12.26 -3.80 11.75
CA LEU A 154 -11.33 -4.41 12.69
C LEU A 154 -11.79 -4.06 14.10
N TYR A 155 -11.89 -5.03 15.00
CA TYR A 155 -12.20 -4.75 16.40
C TYR A 155 -11.08 -3.92 17.04
N GLU A 156 -11.47 -3.06 17.99
CA GLU A 156 -10.53 -2.11 18.59
C GLU A 156 -9.44 -2.79 19.42
N ASP A 157 -9.80 -3.81 20.20
CA ASP A 157 -8.92 -4.59 21.06
C ASP A 157 -7.76 -5.24 20.29
N ILE A 158 -8.02 -5.69 19.07
CA ILE A 158 -7.05 -6.38 18.22
C ILE A 158 -6.31 -5.40 17.30
N GLY A 159 -6.97 -4.34 16.85
CA GLY A 159 -6.49 -3.49 15.75
C GLY A 159 -5.90 -2.13 16.12
N ALA A 160 -5.96 -1.72 17.39
CA ALA A 160 -5.61 -0.34 17.78
C ALA A 160 -4.19 0.09 17.39
N GLU A 161 -3.18 -0.72 17.73
CA GLU A 161 -1.78 -0.38 17.44
C GLU A 161 -1.52 -0.32 15.94
N PHE A 162 -1.99 -1.31 15.18
CA PHE A 162 -1.88 -1.35 13.73
C PHE A 162 -2.49 -0.11 13.07
N VAL A 163 -3.68 0.29 13.49
CA VAL A 163 -4.36 1.47 12.95
C VAL A 163 -3.59 2.75 13.27
N ASN A 164 -3.06 2.87 14.49
CA ASN A 164 -2.25 4.03 14.88
C ASN A 164 -0.98 4.13 14.02
N LYS A 165 -0.30 3.01 13.76
CA LYS A 165 0.87 2.97 12.86
C LYS A 165 0.48 3.30 11.42
N MET A 166 -0.54 2.65 10.83
CA MET A 166 -1.00 2.89 9.45
C MET A 166 -1.41 4.35 9.18
N ARG A 167 -1.93 5.06 10.19
CA ARG A 167 -2.27 6.50 10.08
C ARG A 167 -1.05 7.42 10.13
N GLY A 168 0.09 6.91 10.58
CA GLY A 168 1.34 7.66 10.65
C GLY A 168 1.78 8.18 9.28
N PRO A 169 2.51 9.31 9.23
CA PRO A 169 2.92 9.94 7.98
C PRO A 169 3.76 9.02 7.09
N LYS A 170 4.52 8.09 7.69
CA LYS A 170 5.34 7.09 6.99
C LYS A 170 4.53 6.17 6.07
N TYR A 171 3.32 5.78 6.51
CA TYR A 171 2.48 4.80 5.80
C TYR A 171 1.31 5.44 5.06
N ARG A 172 1.25 6.77 5.07
CA ARG A 172 0.25 7.52 4.32
C ARG A 172 0.49 7.31 2.83
N GLN A 173 -0.43 6.61 2.18
CA GLN A 173 -0.37 6.40 0.75
C GLN A 173 -0.62 7.73 0.02
N VAL A 174 0.33 8.11 -0.83
CA VAL A 174 0.19 9.25 -1.75
C VAL A 174 -0.21 8.69 -3.11
N TYR A 175 -1.40 9.07 -3.58
CA TYR A 175 -1.86 8.73 -4.91
C TYR A 175 -0.99 9.41 -5.97
N LYS A 176 -0.63 8.66 -7.01
CA LYS A 176 -0.03 9.19 -8.24
C LYS A 176 -0.85 8.75 -9.46
N PRO A 177 -1.13 9.65 -10.41
CA PRO A 177 -1.67 9.26 -11.71
C PRO A 177 -0.81 8.17 -12.35
N GLY A 178 -1.44 7.14 -12.93
CA GLY A 178 -0.74 6.01 -13.57
C GLY A 178 -0.35 4.86 -12.64
N MET A 179 -0.74 4.89 -11.36
CA MET A 179 -0.55 3.73 -10.49
C MET A 179 -1.33 2.50 -10.96
N PRO A 180 -0.75 1.28 -10.83
CA PRO A 180 -1.46 0.04 -11.11
C PRO A 180 -2.70 -0.07 -10.21
N CYS A 181 -3.79 -0.58 -10.76
CA CYS A 181 -5.07 -0.71 -10.06
C CYS A 181 -5.66 -2.10 -10.28
N ILE A 182 -6.14 -2.70 -9.21
CA ILE A 182 -6.70 -4.05 -9.23
C ILE A 182 -8.01 -4.10 -10.03
N SER A 183 -8.11 -5.04 -10.97
CA SER A 183 -9.35 -5.31 -11.71
C SER A 183 -10.38 -6.03 -10.84
N ASP A 184 -11.66 -6.03 -11.23
CA ASP A 184 -12.68 -6.83 -10.54
C ASP A 184 -12.41 -8.34 -10.63
N PHE A 185 -11.85 -8.80 -11.76
CA PHE A 185 -11.47 -10.19 -11.94
C PHE A 185 -10.38 -10.60 -10.94
N ASP A 186 -9.31 -9.80 -10.82
CA ASP A 186 -8.23 -10.06 -9.87
C ASP A 186 -8.70 -9.90 -8.42
N ALA A 187 -9.57 -8.93 -8.14
CA ALA A 187 -10.15 -8.76 -6.82
C ALA A 187 -10.98 -9.98 -6.40
N GLY A 188 -11.79 -10.54 -7.31
CA GLY A 188 -12.53 -11.77 -7.07
C GLY A 188 -11.63 -12.97 -6.81
N ARG A 189 -10.62 -13.18 -7.67
CA ARG A 189 -9.64 -14.28 -7.50
C ARG A 189 -8.88 -14.17 -6.18
N LEU A 190 -8.45 -12.97 -5.81
CA LEU A 190 -7.73 -12.73 -4.57
C LEU A 190 -8.63 -12.93 -3.34
N ALA A 191 -9.90 -12.52 -3.41
CA ALA A 191 -10.86 -12.77 -2.35
C ALA A 191 -11.05 -14.28 -2.09
N GLU A 192 -11.25 -15.08 -3.15
CA GLU A 192 -11.37 -16.53 -3.04
C GLU A 192 -10.07 -17.18 -2.55
N PHE A 193 -8.91 -16.70 -2.99
CA PHE A 193 -7.62 -17.16 -2.49
C PHE A 193 -7.48 -16.93 -0.97
N ILE A 194 -7.76 -15.70 -0.49
CA ILE A 194 -7.69 -15.38 0.94
C ILE A 194 -8.68 -16.25 1.72
N LYS A 195 -9.88 -16.44 1.20
CA LYS A 195 -10.89 -17.31 1.82
C LYS A 195 -10.39 -18.74 1.96
N ALA A 196 -9.92 -19.35 0.86
CA ALA A 196 -9.38 -20.71 0.88
C ALA A 196 -8.17 -20.85 1.82
N PHE A 197 -7.29 -19.84 1.86
CA PHE A 197 -6.18 -19.78 2.80
C PHE A 197 -6.65 -19.77 4.27
N LEU A 198 -7.64 -18.93 4.59
CA LEU A 198 -8.19 -18.84 5.95
C LEU A 198 -8.95 -20.09 6.38
N GLU A 199 -9.64 -20.76 5.45
CA GLU A 199 -10.37 -22.01 5.71
C GLU A 199 -9.44 -23.22 5.89
N SER A 200 -8.31 -23.24 5.18
CA SER A 200 -7.34 -24.35 5.23
C SER A 200 -6.30 -24.26 6.34
N SER A 201 -6.17 -23.11 6.99
CA SER A 201 -5.17 -22.88 8.04
C SER A 201 -5.88 -22.44 9.31
N ASN A 202 -5.68 -23.12 10.45
CA ASN A 202 -6.06 -22.63 11.79
C ASN A 202 -4.86 -22.47 12.73
N GLU A 203 -3.66 -22.53 12.16
CA GLU A 203 -2.40 -22.57 12.92
C GLU A 203 -1.79 -21.16 13.09
N MET A 204 -0.80 -21.05 13.96
CA MET A 204 -0.02 -19.83 14.21
C MET A 204 0.83 -19.42 12.99
N PHE A 205 1.37 -18.19 13.04
CA PHE A 205 2.22 -17.61 11.99
C PHE A 205 1.46 -17.33 10.69
N THR A 206 0.20 -16.91 10.82
CA THR A 206 -0.71 -16.65 9.69
C THR A 206 -0.10 -15.66 8.69
N PHE A 207 0.60 -14.62 9.17
CA PHE A 207 1.22 -13.63 8.29
C PHE A 207 2.30 -14.22 7.38
N ASP A 208 3.29 -14.92 7.95
CA ASP A 208 4.40 -15.50 7.17
C ASP A 208 3.91 -16.54 6.16
N ARG A 209 2.95 -17.37 6.58
CA ARG A 209 2.32 -18.35 5.69
C ARG A 209 1.54 -17.70 4.56
N PHE A 210 0.81 -16.63 4.85
CA PHE A 210 0.06 -15.90 3.81
C PHE A 210 1.01 -15.30 2.78
N VAL A 211 2.09 -14.64 3.22
CA VAL A 211 3.09 -14.06 2.33
C VAL A 211 3.77 -15.13 1.48
N GLY A 212 4.12 -16.28 2.06
CA GLY A 212 4.66 -17.43 1.32
C GLY A 212 3.66 -18.00 0.30
N ALA A 213 2.40 -18.21 0.69
CA ALA A 213 1.37 -18.72 -0.20
C ALA A 213 1.08 -17.77 -1.37
N LEU A 214 1.03 -16.46 -1.11
CA LEU A 214 0.82 -15.45 -2.14
C LEU A 214 1.97 -15.43 -3.16
N SER A 215 3.20 -15.60 -2.69
CA SER A 215 4.40 -15.60 -3.55
C SER A 215 4.46 -16.81 -4.47
N ASN A 216 3.89 -17.95 -4.07
CA ASN A 216 3.82 -19.18 -4.89
C ASN A 216 2.64 -19.17 -5.87
N ALA A 217 1.67 -18.27 -5.70
CA ALA A 217 0.48 -18.17 -6.54
C ALA A 217 0.65 -17.18 -7.71
N GLN A 218 1.76 -16.43 -7.74
CA GLN A 218 2.14 -15.45 -8.76
C GLN A 218 3.15 -16.06 -9.74
#